data_AF-A0AAW1JPU6-F1
#
_entry.id   AF-A0AAW1JPU6-F1
#
_cell.length_a   1.000
_cell.length_b   1.000
_cell.length_c   1.000
_cell.angle_alpha   90.00
_cell.angle_beta   90.00
_cell.angle_gamma   90.00
#
_symmetry.space_group_name_H-M   'P 1'
#
loop_
_entity.id
_entity.type
_entity.pdbx_description
1 polymer ?
#
loop_
_entity_poly.entity_id
_entity_poly.type
_entity_poly.pdbx_seq_one_letter_code
_entity_poly.pdbx_strand_id
1 'polypeptide(L)'
;MELINTVIFGLDCFWSSCLFFPSGVLKSLKKLCRGFFWSFGPDTRKRMIFKNWDSVCSPRTEGGFGIKEVLAWNKALLSRWIWSIAMSSGDLWSSWISSYVLRTHDFWTATVPSCCSESLRGMFRVRDCIITAVGSPSAAESLVRSWQRNGCYSTSMAYEFFRSKFPKFHNFRAVWKGISAPKHCLVTLMAVQNKLSTVDNICTRGISLVNRRVLCKNALENVGHLFFSCDFSSYIWHHILVWIGFKRRAWAISRELAWIDLRIQKRHWRAQWLQVAFTSSIYYIWLERNHRIFLGQEKSNLAIISRIKFHVCVRLLYRGRGPQEAILEAINV
;
A
#
# COMPACT_ATOMS: atom_id res chain seq x y z
N MET A 1 4.10 -2.76 8.00
CA MET A 1 4.08 -1.56 7.14
C MET A 1 5.11 -0.57 7.58
N GLU A 2 5.00 -0.02 8.79
CA GLU A 2 5.99 0.92 9.33
C GLU A 2 7.39 0.31 9.34
N LEU A 3 7.57 -0.92 9.84
CA LEU A 3 8.89 -1.58 9.85
C LEU A 3 9.55 -1.71 8.46
N ILE A 4 8.78 -2.04 7.41
CA ILE A 4 9.33 -2.13 6.05
C ILE A 4 9.78 -0.74 5.59
N ASN A 5 8.93 0.27 5.78
CA ASN A 5 9.20 1.64 5.34
C ASN A 5 10.28 2.36 6.15
N THR A 6 10.45 2.04 7.44
CA THR A 6 11.42 2.71 8.32
C THR A 6 12.75 1.98 8.35
N VAL A 7 12.75 0.65 8.52
CA VAL A 7 13.97 -0.12 8.73
C VAL A 7 14.55 -0.60 7.40
N ILE A 8 13.75 -1.32 6.60
CA ILE A 8 14.26 -1.89 5.34
C ILE A 8 14.55 -0.77 4.35
N PHE A 9 13.61 0.15 4.14
CA PHE A 9 13.85 1.29 3.26
C PHE A 9 14.84 2.30 3.83
N GLY A 10 14.97 2.44 5.15
CA GLY A 10 16.01 3.30 5.74
C GLY A 10 17.42 2.80 5.42
N LEU A 11 17.66 1.50 5.67
CA LEU A 11 18.93 0.84 5.35
C LEU A 11 19.18 0.79 3.83
N ASP A 12 18.16 0.43 3.05
CA ASP A 12 18.25 0.37 1.59
C ASP A 12 18.47 1.75 0.96
N CYS A 13 17.88 2.83 1.49
CA CYS A 13 18.06 4.18 0.93
C CYS A 13 19.53 4.62 0.98
N PHE A 14 20.22 4.38 2.09
CA PHE A 14 21.63 4.74 2.22
C PHE A 14 22.45 3.98 1.19
N TRP A 15 22.38 2.65 1.20
CA TRP A 15 23.18 1.83 0.30
C TRP A 15 22.79 2.00 -1.17
N SER A 16 21.51 2.13 -1.51
CA SER A 16 21.04 2.37 -2.89
C SER A 16 21.44 3.74 -3.42
N SER A 17 21.77 4.69 -2.56
CA SER A 17 22.27 6.01 -2.98
C SER A 17 23.77 5.99 -3.30
N CYS A 18 24.53 5.11 -2.63
CA CYS A 18 25.99 5.01 -2.75
C CYS A 18 26.45 3.85 -3.66
N LEU A 19 25.67 2.76 -3.72
CA LEU A 19 26.01 1.52 -4.40
C LEU A 19 24.94 1.19 -5.45
N PHE A 20 25.41 0.75 -6.61
CA PHE A 20 24.56 0.19 -7.64
C PHE A 20 24.30 -1.27 -7.31
N PHE A 21 23.09 -1.57 -6.86
CA PHE A 21 22.72 -2.93 -6.56
C PHE A 21 22.52 -3.76 -7.84
N PRO A 22 23.15 -4.94 -7.95
CA PRO A 22 22.83 -5.88 -9.00
C PRO A 22 21.34 -6.25 -8.96
N SER A 23 20.74 -6.47 -10.13
CA SER A 23 19.32 -6.82 -10.22
C SER A 23 18.93 -8.07 -9.41
N GLY A 24 19.87 -8.99 -9.19
CA GLY A 24 19.69 -10.16 -8.32
C GLY A 24 19.44 -9.79 -6.86
N VAL A 25 20.19 -8.83 -6.32
CA VAL A 25 20.01 -8.35 -4.92
C VAL A 25 18.66 -7.68 -4.76
N LEU A 26 18.27 -6.82 -5.70
CA LEU A 26 16.97 -6.13 -5.67
C LEU A 26 15.80 -7.13 -5.78
N LYS A 27 15.94 -8.20 -6.58
CA LYS A 27 14.96 -9.30 -6.65
C LYS A 27 14.85 -10.06 -5.32
N SER A 28 15.98 -10.32 -4.66
CA SER A 28 16.00 -10.96 -3.33
C SER A 28 15.36 -10.07 -2.26
N LEU A 29 15.66 -8.78 -2.26
CA LEU A 29 15.00 -7.80 -1.38
C LEU A 29 13.49 -7.75 -1.63
N LYS A 30 13.05 -7.69 -2.90
CA LYS A 30 11.63 -7.76 -3.28
C LYS A 30 10.98 -9.04 -2.72
N LYS A 31 11.65 -10.19 -2.80
CA LYS A 31 11.17 -11.47 -2.26
C LYS A 31 11.04 -11.43 -0.73
N LEU A 32 12.02 -10.88 -0.02
CA LEU A 32 12.00 -10.74 1.45
C LEU A 32 10.90 -9.78 1.91
N CYS A 33 10.81 -8.60 1.31
CA CYS A 33 9.73 -7.63 1.62
C CYS A 33 8.35 -8.24 1.39
N ARG A 34 8.18 -8.98 0.27
CA ARG A 34 6.93 -9.68 -0.04
C ARG A 34 6.62 -10.78 0.96
N GLY A 35 7.61 -11.59 1.31
CA GLY A 35 7.49 -12.64 2.32
C GLY A 35 7.06 -12.06 3.65
N PHE A 36 7.81 -11.09 4.17
CA PHE A 36 7.52 -10.42 5.44
C PHE A 36 6.13 -9.76 5.45
N PHE A 37 5.73 -9.07 4.37
CA PHE A 37 4.44 -8.39 4.32
C PHE A 37 3.25 -9.35 4.38
N TRP A 38 3.33 -10.51 3.71
CA TRP A 38 2.26 -11.51 3.71
C TRP A 38 2.36 -12.51 4.88
N SER A 39 3.52 -12.60 5.54
CA SER A 39 3.73 -13.39 6.75
C SER A 39 3.23 -12.64 7.98
N PHE A 40 1.97 -12.86 8.35
CA PHE A 40 1.46 -12.52 9.69
C PHE A 40 1.77 -13.67 10.67
N GLY A 41 3.04 -13.85 11.03
CA GLY A 41 3.49 -14.86 12.02
C GLY A 41 4.72 -15.67 11.60
N PRO A 42 5.29 -16.46 12.52
CA PRO A 42 6.53 -17.22 12.30
C PRO A 42 6.38 -18.39 11.31
N ASP A 43 5.17 -18.85 11.05
CA ASP A 43 4.92 -19.99 10.16
C ASP A 43 4.74 -19.52 8.70
N THR A 44 5.75 -19.83 7.88
CA THR A 44 5.98 -19.33 6.51
C THR A 44 5.35 -20.21 5.42
N ARG A 45 4.43 -21.11 5.78
CA ARG A 45 3.78 -21.98 4.79
C ARG A 45 2.89 -21.19 3.83
N LYS A 46 3.02 -21.53 2.54
CA LYS A 46 2.37 -20.97 1.34
C LYS A 46 0.98 -20.36 1.61
N ARG A 47 0.94 -19.05 1.85
CA ARG A 47 -0.32 -18.29 1.90
C ARG A 47 -0.67 -17.79 0.50
N MET A 48 -1.94 -17.90 0.10
CA MET A 48 -2.41 -17.37 -1.18
C MET A 48 -2.16 -15.85 -1.22
N ILE A 49 -1.38 -15.43 -2.22
CA ILE A 49 -1.13 -14.02 -2.51
C ILE A 49 -2.27 -13.55 -3.41
N PHE A 50 -3.06 -12.59 -2.93
CA PHE A 50 -4.24 -12.13 -3.66
C PHE A 50 -4.03 -10.86 -4.48
N LYS A 51 -2.91 -10.16 -4.28
CA LYS A 51 -2.60 -8.91 -4.98
C LYS A 51 -1.19 -8.93 -5.56
N ASN A 52 -1.05 -8.46 -6.79
CA ASN A 52 0.27 -8.25 -7.40
C ASN A 52 1.08 -7.29 -6.51
N TRP A 53 2.35 -7.61 -6.28
CA TRP A 53 3.26 -6.81 -5.47
C TRP A 53 3.41 -5.38 -6.00
N ASP A 54 3.43 -5.19 -7.32
CA ASP A 54 3.58 -3.85 -7.90
C ASP A 54 2.34 -2.98 -7.58
N SER A 55 1.16 -3.60 -7.56
CA SER A 55 -0.07 -2.94 -7.10
C SER A 55 -0.07 -2.69 -5.58
N VAL A 56 0.59 -3.54 -4.79
CA VAL A 56 0.81 -3.29 -3.34
C VAL A 56 1.71 -2.07 -3.13
N CYS A 57 2.76 -1.92 -3.95
CA CYS A 57 3.71 -0.81 -3.91
C CYS A 57 3.16 0.51 -4.47
N SER A 58 1.98 0.50 -5.10
CA SER A 58 1.39 1.75 -5.59
C SER A 58 1.03 2.71 -4.44
N PRO A 59 0.95 4.02 -4.72
CA PRO A 59 0.49 5.01 -3.74
C PRO A 59 -0.91 4.68 -3.19
N ARG A 60 -1.23 5.18 -2.00
CA ARG A 60 -2.56 4.99 -1.38
C ARG A 60 -3.70 5.57 -2.24
N THR A 61 -3.41 6.59 -3.03
CA THR A 61 -4.34 7.21 -4.01
C THR A 61 -4.65 6.30 -5.20
N GLU A 62 -3.79 5.35 -5.50
CA GLU A 62 -3.95 4.33 -6.54
C GLU A 62 -4.40 2.98 -5.94
N GLY A 63 -4.77 2.98 -4.65
CA GLY A 63 -5.26 1.81 -3.96
C GLY A 63 -4.17 0.82 -3.57
N GLY A 64 -2.91 1.25 -3.52
CA GLY A 64 -1.82 0.49 -2.91
C GLY A 64 -1.60 0.84 -1.44
N PHE A 65 -0.48 0.36 -0.91
CA PHE A 65 -0.13 0.47 0.51
C PHE A 65 0.86 1.59 0.79
N GLY A 66 1.39 2.24 -0.25
CA GLY A 66 2.44 3.25 -0.11
C GLY A 66 3.78 2.66 0.34
N ILE A 67 4.05 1.40 0.00
CA ILE A 67 5.39 0.82 0.05
C ILE A 67 6.09 1.22 -1.24
N LYS A 68 7.31 1.75 -1.20
CA LYS A 68 8.03 2.05 -2.45
C LYS A 68 8.37 0.76 -3.19
N GLU A 69 8.34 0.77 -4.51
CA GLU A 69 8.84 -0.36 -5.29
C GLU A 69 10.37 -0.31 -5.31
N VAL A 70 11.03 -1.34 -4.79
CA VAL A 70 12.50 -1.40 -4.61
C VAL A 70 13.26 -1.12 -5.91
N LEU A 71 12.83 -1.72 -7.02
CA LEU A 71 13.50 -1.54 -8.33
C LEU A 71 13.38 -0.10 -8.83
N ALA A 72 12.17 0.46 -8.85
CA ALA A 72 11.94 1.84 -9.26
C ALA A 72 12.61 2.85 -8.32
N TRP A 73 12.65 2.55 -7.02
CA TRP A 73 13.31 3.38 -6.02
C TRP A 73 14.83 3.41 -6.21
N ASN A 74 15.45 2.27 -6.48
CA ASN A 74 16.87 2.20 -6.80
C ASN A 74 17.18 3.00 -8.07
N LYS A 75 16.42 2.82 -9.16
CA LYS A 75 16.58 3.63 -10.38
C LYS A 75 16.47 5.14 -10.11
N ALA A 76 15.50 5.54 -9.29
CA ALA A 76 15.28 6.94 -8.91
C ALA A 76 16.39 7.53 -8.04
N LEU A 77 17.07 6.72 -7.22
CA LEU A 77 18.24 7.17 -6.47
C LEU A 77 19.46 7.30 -7.39
N LEU A 78 19.67 6.31 -8.26
CA LEU A 78 20.78 6.30 -9.21
C LEU A 78 20.70 7.42 -10.25
N SER A 79 19.50 7.83 -10.65
CA SER A 79 19.34 8.95 -11.57
C SER A 79 19.75 10.30 -10.99
N ARG A 80 20.02 10.39 -9.67
CA ARG A 80 20.67 11.58 -9.08
C ARG A 80 22.03 11.87 -9.74
N TRP A 81 22.80 10.81 -9.99
CA TRP A 81 24.12 10.91 -10.60
C TRP A 81 24.03 11.34 -12.06
N ILE A 82 23.04 10.82 -12.79
CA ILE A 82 22.72 11.25 -14.15
C ILE A 82 22.30 12.72 -14.17
N TRP A 83 21.50 13.15 -13.20
CA TRP A 83 21.09 14.55 -13.05
C TRP A 83 22.27 15.48 -12.78
N SER A 84 23.22 15.06 -11.94
CA SER A 84 24.44 15.82 -11.66
C SER A 84 25.30 16.01 -12.92
N ILE A 85 25.42 14.97 -13.76
CA ILE A 85 26.09 15.06 -15.07
C ILE A 85 25.32 16.02 -15.99
N ALA A 86 24.00 15.89 -16.08
CA ALA A 86 23.18 16.73 -16.95
C ALA A 86 23.17 18.22 -16.53
N MET A 87 23.27 18.51 -15.24
CA MET A 87 23.32 19.89 -14.73
C MET A 87 24.74 20.47 -14.70
N SER A 88 25.77 19.69 -15.02
CA SER A 88 27.16 20.08 -14.83
C SER A 88 27.40 20.67 -13.44
N SER A 89 26.89 19.99 -12.40
CA SER A 89 26.71 20.59 -11.06
C SER A 89 28.02 20.98 -10.35
N GLY A 90 29.18 20.63 -10.93
CA GLY A 90 30.51 20.99 -10.42
C GLY A 90 31.03 20.05 -9.34
N ASP A 91 30.25 19.04 -8.97
CA ASP A 91 30.60 18.02 -7.98
C ASP A 91 31.84 17.24 -8.46
N LEU A 92 32.77 16.95 -7.56
CA LEU A 92 33.99 16.19 -7.86
C LEU A 92 33.72 14.89 -8.64
N TRP A 93 32.64 14.19 -8.29
CA TRP A 93 32.23 12.97 -8.97
C TRP A 93 31.82 13.22 -10.42
N SER A 94 31.00 14.25 -10.68
CA SER A 94 30.58 14.60 -12.04
C SER A 94 31.76 15.03 -12.91
N SER A 95 32.68 15.82 -12.35
CA SER A 95 33.91 16.23 -13.03
C SER A 95 34.83 15.04 -13.31
N TRP A 96 34.95 14.09 -12.38
CA TRP A 96 35.73 12.87 -12.59
C TRP A 96 35.14 12.00 -13.71
N ILE A 97 33.82 11.80 -13.72
CA ILE A 97 33.15 11.04 -14.79
C ILE A 97 33.37 11.69 -16.15
N SER A 98 33.15 13.01 -16.25
CA SER A 98 33.34 13.74 -17.49
C SER A 98 34.78 13.64 -18.00
N SER A 99 35.78 13.83 -17.13
CA SER A 99 37.19 13.84 -17.54
C SER A 99 37.78 12.45 -17.80
N TYR A 100 37.48 11.46 -16.96
CA TYR A 100 38.15 10.14 -17.02
C TYR A 100 37.34 9.07 -17.74
N VAL A 101 36.02 9.07 -17.58
CA VAL A 101 35.14 8.02 -18.13
C VAL A 101 34.60 8.42 -19.50
N LEU A 102 34.05 9.63 -19.62
CA LEU A 102 33.47 10.13 -20.87
C LEU A 102 34.51 10.78 -21.79
N ARG A 103 35.54 11.41 -21.21
CA ARG A 103 36.63 12.13 -21.89
C ARG A 103 36.09 13.22 -22.83
N THR A 104 35.75 12.85 -24.07
CA THR A 104 35.27 13.75 -25.13
C THR A 104 33.84 13.42 -25.59
N HIS A 105 33.25 12.34 -25.08
CA HIS A 105 31.92 11.90 -25.49
C HIS A 105 30.82 12.47 -24.60
N ASP A 106 29.69 12.83 -25.22
CA ASP A 106 28.51 13.20 -24.46
C ASP A 106 27.90 11.98 -23.76
N PHE A 107 27.47 12.17 -22.50
CA PHE A 107 26.93 11.09 -21.68
C PHE A 107 25.73 10.40 -22.33
N TRP A 108 24.91 11.12 -23.10
CA TRP A 108 23.68 10.58 -23.66
C TRP A 108 23.88 9.75 -24.92
N THR A 109 25.02 9.92 -25.60
CA THR A 109 25.37 9.23 -26.84
C THR A 109 26.50 8.21 -26.67
N ALA A 110 27.26 8.28 -25.58
CA ALA A 110 28.39 7.40 -25.31
C ALA A 110 27.99 5.91 -25.21
N THR A 111 28.83 5.03 -25.77
CA THR A 111 28.73 3.58 -25.58
C THR A 111 29.32 3.18 -24.22
N VAL A 112 28.80 2.11 -23.62
CA VAL A 112 29.30 1.59 -22.33
C VAL A 112 30.75 1.12 -22.47
N PRO A 113 31.72 1.65 -21.69
CA PRO A 113 33.11 1.20 -21.74
C PRO A 113 33.25 -0.28 -21.33
N SER A 114 34.12 -1.03 -22.01
CA SER A 114 34.31 -2.48 -21.77
C SER A 114 34.81 -2.79 -20.35
N CYS A 115 35.68 -1.96 -19.78
CA CYS A 115 36.26 -2.12 -18.44
C CYS A 115 35.50 -1.36 -17.33
N CYS A 116 34.24 -0.98 -17.55
CA CYS A 116 33.49 -0.21 -16.54
C CYS A 116 33.08 -1.08 -15.33
N SER A 117 33.07 -0.48 -14.13
CA SER A 117 32.49 -1.11 -12.94
C SER A 117 31.00 -1.42 -13.16
N GLU A 118 30.46 -2.44 -12.47
CA GLU A 118 29.01 -2.74 -12.50
C GLU A 118 28.17 -1.53 -12.10
N SER A 119 28.74 -0.66 -11.27
CA SER A 119 28.14 0.62 -10.90
C SER A 119 27.93 1.54 -12.08
N LEU A 120 28.98 1.82 -12.84
CA LEU A 120 28.86 2.64 -14.05
C LEU A 120 27.94 1.97 -15.08
N ARG A 121 28.05 0.65 -15.24
CA ARG A 121 27.16 -0.13 -16.12
C ARG A 121 25.69 0.00 -15.72
N GLY A 122 25.39 -0.01 -14.42
CA GLY A 122 24.06 0.23 -13.88
C GLY A 122 23.53 1.62 -14.21
N MET A 123 24.38 2.65 -14.15
CA MET A 123 24.01 4.01 -14.54
C MET A 123 23.64 4.11 -16.03
N PHE A 124 24.47 3.53 -16.90
CA PHE A 124 24.18 3.46 -18.34
C PHE A 124 22.87 2.70 -18.62
N ARG A 125 22.59 1.59 -17.92
CA ARG A 125 21.29 0.89 -18.02
C ARG A 125 20.11 1.79 -17.61
N VAL A 126 20.26 2.63 -16.59
CA VAL A 126 19.22 3.58 -16.18
C VAL A 126 19.03 4.67 -17.24
N ARG A 127 20.13 5.22 -17.78
CA ARG A 127 20.10 6.16 -18.91
C ARG A 127 19.35 5.56 -20.10
N ASP A 128 19.72 4.36 -20.53
CA ASP A 128 19.11 3.68 -21.68
C ASP A 128 17.61 3.42 -21.44
N CYS A 129 17.22 3.11 -20.20
CA CYS A 129 15.82 2.98 -19.80
C CYS A 129 15.05 4.31 -19.93
N ILE A 130 15.68 5.45 -19.62
CA ILE A 130 15.06 6.77 -19.79
C ILE A 130 14.97 7.11 -21.28
N ILE A 131 16.05 6.91 -22.05
CA ILE A 131 16.08 7.17 -23.49
C ILE A 131 15.01 6.34 -24.20
N THR A 132 14.90 5.04 -23.90
CA THR A 132 13.89 4.17 -24.50
C THR A 132 12.46 4.63 -24.20
N ALA A 133 12.23 5.20 -23.00
CA ALA A 133 10.91 5.66 -22.59
C ALA A 133 10.50 6.99 -23.22
N VAL A 134 11.45 7.87 -23.54
CA VAL A 134 11.19 9.20 -24.11
C VAL A 134 11.43 9.25 -25.62
N GLY A 135 12.19 8.30 -26.17
CA GLY A 135 12.44 8.13 -27.59
C GLY A 135 13.66 8.88 -28.15
N SER A 136 14.26 9.81 -27.40
CA SER A 136 15.49 10.49 -27.83
C SER A 136 16.44 10.85 -26.68
N PRO A 137 17.76 10.92 -26.93
CA PRO A 137 18.77 11.33 -25.94
C PRO A 137 18.56 12.75 -25.41
N SER A 138 18.25 13.72 -26.28
CA SER A 138 18.04 15.12 -25.89
C SER A 138 16.78 15.32 -25.04
N ALA A 139 15.70 14.61 -25.36
CA ALA A 139 14.49 14.66 -24.54
C ALA A 139 14.67 13.96 -23.19
N ALA A 140 15.47 12.88 -23.15
CA ALA A 140 15.86 12.23 -21.90
C ALA A 140 16.68 13.17 -21.00
N GLU A 141 17.61 13.94 -21.57
CA GLU A 141 18.37 14.96 -20.83
C GLU A 141 17.45 16.04 -20.26
N SER A 142 16.57 16.62 -21.09
CA SER A 142 15.61 17.63 -20.67
C SER A 142 14.71 17.14 -19.54
N LEU A 143 14.21 15.89 -19.65
CA LEU A 143 13.41 15.25 -18.62
C LEU A 143 14.18 15.08 -17.31
N VAL A 144 15.42 14.60 -17.36
CA VAL A 144 16.21 14.43 -16.14
C VAL A 144 16.47 15.79 -15.50
N ARG A 145 16.84 16.82 -16.28
CA ARG A 145 17.04 18.19 -15.78
C ARG A 145 15.80 18.74 -15.07
N SER A 146 14.60 18.32 -15.47
CA SER A 146 13.35 18.73 -14.82
C SER A 146 13.11 18.07 -13.46
N TRP A 147 13.87 17.05 -13.04
CA TRP A 147 13.74 16.38 -11.74
C TRP A 147 14.39 17.17 -10.60
N GLN A 148 13.94 18.41 -10.41
CA GLN A 148 14.45 19.29 -9.37
C GLN A 148 13.33 20.02 -8.62
N ARG A 149 13.60 20.38 -7.38
CA ARG A 149 12.81 21.33 -6.57
C ARG A 149 13.79 22.27 -5.87
N ASN A 150 13.61 23.57 -6.04
CA ASN A 150 14.49 24.60 -5.48
C ASN A 150 15.98 24.40 -5.87
N GLY A 151 16.26 24.03 -7.12
CA GLY A 151 17.63 23.79 -7.59
C GLY A 151 18.24 22.44 -7.17
N CYS A 152 17.56 21.68 -6.31
CA CYS A 152 18.06 20.40 -5.80
C CYS A 152 17.35 19.21 -6.46
N TYR A 153 18.08 18.11 -6.65
CA TYR A 153 17.53 16.87 -7.20
C TYR A 153 16.31 16.36 -6.41
N SER A 154 15.25 15.97 -7.12
CA SER A 154 14.03 15.41 -6.54
C SER A 154 13.88 13.93 -6.83
N THR A 155 14.31 13.07 -5.90
CA THR A 155 14.09 11.62 -5.96
C THR A 155 12.60 11.26 -6.11
N SER A 156 11.70 12.09 -5.56
CA SER A 156 10.26 11.86 -5.69
C SER A 156 9.77 12.00 -7.14
N MET A 157 10.33 12.93 -7.92
CA MET A 157 9.95 13.13 -9.32
C MET A 157 10.50 12.00 -10.19
N ALA A 158 11.77 11.62 -9.98
CA ALA A 158 12.37 10.46 -10.65
C ALA A 158 11.63 9.15 -10.32
N TYR A 159 11.24 8.96 -9.07
CA TYR A 159 10.47 7.77 -8.66
C TYR A 159 9.10 7.71 -9.34
N GLU A 160 8.41 8.85 -9.49
CA GLU A 160 7.14 8.95 -10.20
C GLU A 160 7.25 8.57 -11.69
N PHE A 161 8.44 8.76 -12.29
CA PHE A 161 8.73 8.33 -13.64
C PHE A 161 8.98 6.82 -13.73
N PHE A 162 9.82 6.24 -12.84
CA PHE A 162 10.21 4.83 -12.93
C PHE A 162 9.18 3.84 -12.42
N ARG A 163 8.26 4.25 -11.55
CA ARG A 163 7.28 3.35 -10.95
C ARG A 163 6.20 2.94 -11.95
N SER A 164 5.63 1.77 -11.72
CA SER A 164 4.36 1.40 -12.37
C SER A 164 3.23 2.34 -11.90
N LYS A 165 2.42 2.82 -12.85
CA LYS A 165 1.26 3.68 -12.58
C LYS A 165 -0.02 2.84 -12.67
N PHE A 166 -0.92 3.03 -11.69
CA PHE A 166 -2.21 2.35 -11.65
C PHE A 166 -3.36 3.37 -11.65
N PRO A 167 -4.58 2.97 -12.06
CA PRO A 167 -5.75 3.83 -11.98
C PRO A 167 -5.98 4.35 -10.56
N LYS A 168 -6.50 5.57 -10.45
CA LYS A 168 -6.85 6.14 -9.14
C LYS A 168 -7.90 5.29 -8.45
N PHE A 169 -7.70 5.02 -7.17
CA PHE A 169 -8.66 4.30 -6.36
C PHE A 169 -9.72 5.26 -5.84
N HIS A 170 -10.95 5.08 -6.33
CA HIS A 170 -12.10 5.81 -5.82
C HIS A 170 -12.31 5.50 -4.34
N ASN A 171 -12.75 6.51 -3.59
CA ASN A 171 -13.06 6.41 -2.16
C ASN A 171 -11.88 5.98 -1.27
N PHE A 172 -10.64 6.26 -1.69
CA PHE A 172 -9.44 5.89 -0.91
C PHE A 172 -9.40 6.55 0.47
N ARG A 173 -10.08 7.69 0.67
CA ARG A 173 -10.05 8.43 1.94
C ARG A 173 -10.80 7.68 3.01
N ALA A 174 -11.90 7.00 2.64
CA ALA A 174 -12.64 6.08 3.51
C ALA A 174 -11.78 4.96 4.08
N VAL A 175 -10.71 4.55 3.38
CA VAL A 175 -9.80 3.51 3.87
C VAL A 175 -8.59 4.10 4.60
N TRP A 176 -7.96 5.14 4.04
CA TRP A 176 -6.59 5.54 4.41
C TRP A 176 -6.43 6.89 5.12
N LYS A 177 -7.42 7.80 5.07
CA LYS A 177 -7.25 9.19 5.56
C LYS A 177 -7.40 9.33 7.09
N GLY A 178 -7.80 8.27 7.79
CA GLY A 178 -8.09 8.30 9.22
C GLY A 178 -7.02 7.67 10.11
N ILE A 179 -7.40 7.46 11.37
CA ILE A 179 -6.58 6.85 12.42
C ILE A 179 -6.77 5.33 12.53
N SER A 180 -7.43 4.73 11.54
CA SER A 180 -7.67 3.29 11.48
C SER A 180 -6.37 2.49 11.57
N ALA A 181 -6.45 1.32 12.21
CA ALA A 181 -5.28 0.44 12.33
C ALA A 181 -4.81 -0.02 10.95
N PRO A 182 -3.49 -0.02 10.65
CA PRO A 182 -2.99 -0.43 9.32
C PRO A 182 -3.46 -1.81 8.86
N LYS A 183 -3.57 -2.78 9.77
CA LYS A 183 -4.11 -4.12 9.48
C LYS A 183 -5.60 -4.09 9.08
N HIS A 184 -6.38 -3.14 9.61
CA HIS A 184 -7.80 -3.00 9.28
C HIS A 184 -7.99 -2.36 7.91
N CYS A 185 -7.20 -1.32 7.63
CA CYS A 185 -7.12 -0.71 6.29
C CYS A 185 -6.72 -1.74 5.23
N LEU A 186 -5.77 -2.62 5.55
CA LEU A 186 -5.34 -3.71 4.67
C LEU A 186 -6.47 -4.66 4.30
N VAL A 187 -7.15 -5.23 5.30
CA VAL A 187 -8.28 -6.14 5.03
C VAL A 187 -9.40 -5.41 4.30
N THR A 188 -9.68 -4.15 4.67
CA THR A 188 -10.71 -3.33 4.01
C THR A 188 -10.39 -3.06 2.54
N LEU A 189 -9.15 -2.70 2.23
CA LEU A 189 -8.72 -2.47 0.85
C LEU A 189 -8.80 -3.75 0.01
N MET A 190 -8.38 -4.89 0.59
CA MET A 190 -8.52 -6.19 -0.07
C MET A 190 -9.98 -6.56 -0.29
N ALA A 191 -10.88 -6.23 0.65
CA ALA A 191 -12.31 -6.43 0.50
C ALA A 191 -12.84 -5.61 -0.69
N VAL A 192 -12.62 -4.29 -0.68
CA VAL A 192 -13.16 -3.40 -1.74
C VAL A 192 -12.63 -3.76 -3.13
N GLN A 193 -11.41 -4.26 -3.24
CA GLN A 193 -10.82 -4.69 -4.52
C GLN A 193 -11.18 -6.13 -4.93
N ASN A 194 -12.09 -6.78 -4.18
CA ASN A 194 -12.45 -8.19 -4.33
C ASN A 194 -11.23 -9.13 -4.39
N LYS A 195 -10.29 -8.94 -3.47
CA LYS A 195 -9.03 -9.71 -3.35
C LYS A 195 -8.94 -10.48 -2.04
N LEU A 196 -10.05 -10.70 -1.34
CA LEU A 196 -10.06 -11.57 -0.17
C LEU A 196 -10.20 -13.04 -0.57
N SER A 197 -9.75 -13.95 0.29
CA SER A 197 -9.82 -15.40 0.09
C SER A 197 -11.22 -15.96 0.33
N THR A 198 -12.22 -15.36 -0.30
CA THR A 198 -13.59 -15.84 -0.30
C THR A 198 -13.74 -17.04 -1.23
N VAL A 199 -14.76 -17.87 -1.00
CA VAL A 199 -14.98 -19.10 -1.78
C VAL A 199 -15.01 -18.81 -3.29
N ASP A 200 -15.75 -17.80 -3.73
CA ASP A 200 -15.81 -17.36 -5.13
C ASP A 200 -14.41 -17.01 -5.71
N ASN A 201 -13.62 -16.23 -4.99
CA ASN A 201 -12.27 -15.82 -5.39
C ASN A 201 -11.26 -16.98 -5.39
N ILE A 202 -11.52 -18.05 -4.63
CA ILE A 202 -10.72 -19.27 -4.67
C ILE A 202 -11.14 -20.14 -5.86
N CYS A 203 -12.44 -20.29 -6.10
CA CYS A 203 -12.98 -21.04 -7.23
C CYS A 203 -12.57 -20.46 -8.60
N THR A 204 -12.51 -19.13 -8.73
CA THR A 204 -12.01 -18.46 -9.97
C THR A 204 -10.56 -18.81 -10.31
N ARG A 205 -9.81 -19.39 -9.37
CA ARG A 205 -8.42 -19.86 -9.56
C ARG A 205 -8.32 -21.36 -9.82
N GLY A 206 -9.43 -22.04 -10.08
CA GLY A 206 -9.49 -23.47 -10.37
C GLY A 206 -9.44 -24.37 -9.14
N ILE A 207 -9.55 -23.82 -7.92
CA ILE A 207 -9.60 -24.61 -6.69
C ILE A 207 -11.08 -24.79 -6.32
N SER A 208 -11.60 -26.00 -6.51
CA SER A 208 -12.97 -26.33 -6.12
C SER A 208 -13.07 -26.45 -4.60
N LEU A 209 -13.93 -25.64 -3.99
CA LEU A 209 -14.24 -25.70 -2.56
C LEU A 209 -15.74 -25.85 -2.35
N VAL A 210 -16.11 -26.69 -1.40
CA VAL A 210 -17.49 -26.79 -0.92
C VAL A 210 -17.83 -25.50 -0.17
N ASN A 211 -18.91 -24.83 -0.56
CA ASN A 211 -19.36 -23.62 0.11
C ASN A 211 -19.94 -23.97 1.49
N ARG A 212 -19.14 -23.78 2.54
CA ARG A 212 -19.51 -24.13 3.91
C ARG A 212 -20.48 -23.14 4.59
N ARG A 213 -20.95 -22.10 3.89
CA ARG A 213 -21.96 -21.13 4.40
C ARG A 213 -21.67 -20.67 5.84
N VAL A 214 -20.43 -20.20 6.06
CA VAL A 214 -19.79 -20.07 7.38
C VAL A 214 -20.43 -19.02 8.30
N LEU A 215 -20.88 -17.89 7.75
CA LEU A 215 -21.52 -16.82 8.54
C LEU A 215 -23.04 -16.81 8.45
N CYS A 216 -23.61 -17.23 7.32
CA CYS A 216 -25.04 -17.41 7.18
C CYS A 216 -25.37 -18.52 6.19
N LYS A 217 -26.57 -19.09 6.32
CA LYS A 217 -27.07 -20.17 5.48
C LYS A 217 -27.74 -19.69 4.19
N ASN A 218 -27.82 -18.38 3.94
CA ASN A 218 -28.77 -17.81 2.98
C ASN A 218 -28.18 -17.51 1.59
N ALA A 219 -26.85 -17.43 1.44
CA ALA A 219 -26.24 -17.21 0.12
C ALA A 219 -24.81 -17.78 0.03
N LEU A 220 -24.28 -17.79 -1.20
CA LEU A 220 -22.89 -18.15 -1.46
C LEU A 220 -21.94 -17.05 -0.97
N GLU A 221 -20.86 -17.46 -0.30
CA GLU A 221 -19.80 -16.54 0.13
C GLU A 221 -19.10 -15.83 -1.05
N ASN A 222 -19.36 -14.53 -1.16
CA ASN A 222 -18.58 -13.56 -1.91
C ASN A 222 -18.40 -12.31 -1.04
N VAL A 223 -17.50 -11.39 -1.41
CA VAL A 223 -17.23 -10.18 -0.62
C VAL A 223 -18.49 -9.31 -0.42
N GLY A 224 -19.30 -9.12 -1.45
CA GLY A 224 -20.49 -8.28 -1.40
C GLY A 224 -21.56 -8.81 -0.44
N HIS A 225 -21.72 -10.13 -0.38
CA HIS A 225 -22.57 -10.80 0.59
C HIS A 225 -21.94 -10.78 1.99
N LEU A 226 -20.66 -11.18 2.10
CA LEU A 226 -19.95 -11.32 3.37
C LEU A 226 -19.95 -10.01 4.19
N PHE A 227 -19.83 -8.86 3.53
CA PHE A 227 -19.84 -7.56 4.18
C PHE A 227 -21.14 -6.82 3.94
N PHE A 228 -21.94 -6.75 5.00
CA PHE A 228 -23.13 -5.91 5.19
C PHE A 228 -24.40 -6.33 4.44
N SER A 229 -24.32 -7.29 3.51
CA SER A 229 -25.53 -7.88 2.89
C SER A 229 -25.90 -9.24 3.51
N CYS A 230 -25.01 -9.86 4.27
CA CYS A 230 -25.27 -11.07 5.07
C CYS A 230 -25.93 -10.69 6.39
N ASP A 231 -26.97 -11.41 6.82
CA ASP A 231 -27.75 -11.12 8.03
C ASP A 231 -26.87 -10.94 9.27
N PHE A 232 -25.89 -11.83 9.44
CA PHE A 232 -24.90 -11.76 10.49
C PHE A 232 -24.09 -10.46 10.45
N SER A 233 -23.51 -10.14 9.28
CA SER A 233 -22.66 -8.96 9.11
C SER A 233 -23.45 -7.64 9.17
N SER A 234 -24.69 -7.65 8.66
CA SER A 234 -25.61 -6.52 8.63
C SER A 234 -26.08 -6.18 10.04
N TYR A 235 -26.39 -7.20 10.85
CA TYR A 235 -26.70 -7.03 12.27
C TYR A 235 -25.56 -6.34 13.02
N ILE A 236 -24.33 -6.85 12.90
CA ILE A 236 -23.16 -6.26 13.57
C ILE A 236 -22.98 -4.80 13.14
N TRP A 237 -23.01 -4.52 11.84
CA TRP A 237 -22.81 -3.17 11.34
C TRP A 237 -23.92 -2.20 11.74
N HIS A 238 -25.17 -2.64 11.74
CA HIS A 238 -26.31 -1.85 12.20
C HIS A 238 -26.14 -1.42 13.67
N HIS A 239 -25.76 -2.34 14.56
CA HIS A 239 -25.51 -2.01 15.96
C HIS A 239 -24.36 -1.01 16.14
N ILE A 240 -23.30 -1.13 15.34
CA ILE A 240 -22.19 -0.18 15.35
C ILE A 240 -22.62 1.19 14.81
N LEU A 241 -23.44 1.26 13.77
CA LEU A 241 -23.99 2.51 13.25
C LEU A 241 -24.87 3.21 14.29
N VAL A 242 -25.78 2.48 14.93
CA VAL A 242 -26.66 3.01 15.98
C VAL A 242 -25.84 3.54 17.14
N TRP A 243 -24.81 2.81 17.58
CA TRP A 243 -23.90 3.25 18.65
C TRP A 243 -23.16 4.55 18.31
N ILE A 244 -22.78 4.78 17.05
CA ILE A 244 -22.13 6.04 16.61
C ILE A 244 -23.17 7.18 16.43
N GLY A 245 -24.47 6.87 16.51
CA GLY A 245 -25.56 7.83 16.36
C GLY A 245 -26.22 7.85 14.98
N PHE A 246 -25.99 6.85 14.13
CA PHE A 246 -26.62 6.70 12.82
C PHE A 246 -27.74 5.65 12.86
N LYS A 247 -28.99 6.11 12.97
CA LYS A 247 -30.17 5.24 12.97
C LYS A 247 -30.58 4.85 11.54
N ARG A 248 -29.88 3.86 10.95
CA ARG A 248 -30.22 3.31 9.62
C ARG A 248 -29.81 1.86 9.48
N ARG A 249 -30.35 1.19 8.46
CA ARG A 249 -29.90 -0.14 8.03
C ARG A 249 -28.56 -0.08 7.29
N ALA A 250 -27.84 -1.19 7.31
CA ALA A 250 -26.63 -1.40 6.55
C ALA A 250 -26.91 -1.34 5.04
N TRP A 251 -26.02 -0.71 4.29
CA TRP A 251 -26.00 -0.81 2.83
C TRP A 251 -24.92 -1.78 2.37
N ALA A 252 -24.94 -2.14 1.08
CA ALA A 252 -23.84 -2.86 0.46
C ALA A 252 -22.50 -2.11 0.65
N ILE A 253 -21.41 -2.87 0.80
CA ILE A 253 -20.06 -2.33 1.09
C ILE A 253 -19.63 -1.19 0.15
N SER A 254 -19.99 -1.23 -1.13
CA SER A 254 -19.65 -0.19 -2.11
C SER A 254 -20.34 1.15 -1.81
N ARG A 255 -21.64 1.11 -1.48
CA ARG A 255 -22.42 2.30 -1.10
C ARG A 255 -21.97 2.85 0.24
N GLU A 256 -21.68 1.98 1.21
CA GLU A 256 -21.10 2.37 2.50
C GLU A 256 -19.78 3.12 2.33
N LEU A 257 -18.88 2.57 1.51
CA LEU A 257 -17.58 3.17 1.24
C LEU A 257 -17.70 4.57 0.63
N ALA A 258 -18.57 4.74 -0.38
CA ALA A 258 -18.81 6.04 -1.01
C ALA A 258 -19.38 7.07 -0.02
N TRP A 259 -20.35 6.65 0.80
CA TRP A 259 -20.95 7.50 1.82
C TRP A 259 -19.95 7.95 2.88
N ILE A 260 -19.06 7.06 3.33
CA ILE A 260 -18.01 7.38 4.31
C ILE A 260 -16.99 8.37 3.71
N ASP A 261 -16.60 8.18 2.45
CA ASP A 261 -15.62 9.05 1.78
C ASP A 261 -16.10 10.51 1.72
N LEU A 262 -17.38 10.70 1.33
CA LEU A 262 -18.04 12.01 1.30
C LEU A 262 -18.05 12.70 2.68
N ARG A 263 -18.26 11.94 3.76
CA ARG A 263 -18.31 12.48 5.13
C ARG A 263 -16.93 12.88 5.66
N ILE A 264 -15.89 12.10 5.35
CA ILE A 264 -14.52 12.39 5.79
C ILE A 264 -14.00 13.69 5.17
N GLN A 265 -14.50 14.08 3.99
CA GLN A 265 -14.16 15.37 3.38
C GLN A 265 -14.50 16.55 4.28
N LYS A 266 -15.59 16.48 5.06
CA LYS A 266 -16.06 17.54 5.95
C LYS A 266 -15.30 17.66 7.28
N ARG A 267 -14.23 16.86 7.49
CA ARG A 267 -13.32 16.87 8.66
C ARG A 267 -13.98 16.80 10.06
N HIS A 268 -15.24 16.39 10.15
CA HIS A 268 -15.95 16.25 11.41
C HIS A 268 -15.44 15.06 12.25
N TRP A 269 -15.39 15.19 13.58
CA TRP A 269 -14.89 14.12 14.46
C TRP A 269 -15.67 12.80 14.31
N ARG A 270 -17.01 12.86 14.20
CA ARG A 270 -17.86 11.68 13.90
C ARG A 270 -17.48 10.98 12.60
N ALA A 271 -16.95 11.69 11.60
CA ALA A 271 -16.51 11.05 10.36
C ALA A 271 -15.25 10.19 10.57
N GLN A 272 -14.40 10.56 11.53
CA GLN A 272 -13.24 9.74 11.91
C GLN A 272 -13.68 8.50 12.70
N TRP A 273 -14.63 8.65 13.63
CA TRP A 273 -15.25 7.51 14.33
C TRP A 273 -15.83 6.50 13.34
N LEU A 274 -16.62 7.00 12.39
CA LEU A 274 -17.25 6.19 11.37
C LEU A 274 -16.24 5.41 10.52
N GLN A 275 -15.13 6.07 10.14
CA GLN A 275 -14.06 5.42 9.39
C GLN A 275 -13.39 4.27 10.18
N VAL A 276 -13.03 4.53 11.45
CA VAL A 276 -12.41 3.51 12.30
C VAL A 276 -13.39 2.36 12.51
N ALA A 277 -14.65 2.65 12.81
CA ALA A 277 -15.68 1.66 13.00
C ALA A 277 -15.92 0.80 11.75
N PHE A 278 -15.98 1.41 10.57
CA PHE A 278 -16.13 0.70 9.31
C PHE A 278 -14.98 -0.27 9.04
N THR A 279 -13.75 0.24 9.08
CA THR A 279 -12.55 -0.58 8.84
C THR A 279 -12.37 -1.68 9.90
N SER A 280 -12.72 -1.41 11.15
CA SER A 280 -12.71 -2.40 12.24
C SER A 280 -13.80 -3.45 12.08
N SER A 281 -15.00 -3.07 11.68
CA SER A 281 -16.10 -4.03 11.44
C SER A 281 -15.72 -5.02 10.35
N ILE A 282 -15.20 -4.54 9.21
CA ILE A 282 -14.72 -5.41 8.14
C ILE A 282 -13.62 -6.35 8.64
N TYR A 283 -12.64 -5.83 9.38
CA TYR A 283 -11.56 -6.66 9.91
C TYR A 283 -12.06 -7.75 10.86
N TYR A 284 -12.90 -7.42 11.84
CA TYR A 284 -13.35 -8.40 12.83
C TYR A 284 -14.36 -9.40 12.26
N ILE A 285 -15.19 -9.01 11.30
CA ILE A 285 -16.04 -9.95 10.54
C ILE A 285 -15.16 -10.92 9.74
N TRP A 286 -14.12 -10.42 9.07
CA TRP A 286 -13.18 -11.26 8.33
C TRP A 286 -12.42 -12.22 9.25
N LEU A 287 -11.98 -11.72 10.41
CA LEU A 287 -11.29 -12.51 11.42
C LEU A 287 -12.18 -13.63 11.96
N GLU A 288 -13.43 -13.31 12.28
CA GLU A 288 -14.42 -14.28 12.74
C GLU A 288 -14.65 -15.38 11.70
N ARG A 289 -14.89 -15.01 10.44
CA ARG A 289 -15.02 -15.99 9.34
C ARG A 289 -13.82 -16.93 9.27
N ASN A 290 -12.61 -16.40 9.40
CA ASN A 290 -11.40 -17.23 9.37
C ASN A 290 -11.27 -18.13 10.60
N HIS A 291 -11.62 -17.64 11.80
CA HIS A 291 -11.64 -18.48 13.00
C HIS A 291 -12.63 -19.63 12.88
N ARG A 292 -13.83 -19.40 12.34
CA ARG A 292 -14.82 -20.48 12.12
C ARG A 292 -14.30 -21.54 11.15
N ILE A 293 -13.61 -21.14 10.08
CA ILE A 293 -13.07 -22.09 9.08
C ILE A 293 -11.88 -22.87 9.60
N PHE A 294 -10.90 -22.19 10.22
CA PHE A 294 -9.60 -22.78 10.53
C PHE A 294 -9.50 -23.31 11.97
N LEU A 295 -10.29 -22.76 12.91
CA LEU A 295 -10.25 -23.11 14.33
C LEU A 295 -11.55 -23.76 14.82
N GLY A 296 -12.63 -23.72 14.04
CA GLY A 296 -13.94 -24.24 14.46
C GLY A 296 -14.58 -23.49 15.63
N GLN A 297 -14.09 -22.29 15.95
CA GLN A 297 -14.57 -21.48 17.06
C GLN A 297 -15.56 -20.43 16.58
N GLU A 298 -16.69 -20.28 17.27
CA GLU A 298 -17.71 -19.27 16.98
C GLU A 298 -17.86 -18.29 18.14
N LYS A 299 -17.83 -17.00 17.86
CA LYS A 299 -18.14 -15.96 18.84
C LYS A 299 -19.56 -15.45 18.65
N SER A 300 -20.16 -15.03 19.77
CA SER A 300 -21.45 -14.36 19.76
C SER A 300 -21.37 -12.99 19.08
N ASN A 301 -22.47 -12.55 18.47
CA ASN A 301 -22.56 -11.22 17.83
C ASN A 301 -22.17 -10.10 18.81
N LEU A 302 -22.62 -10.21 20.07
CA LEU A 302 -22.32 -9.24 21.12
C LEU A 302 -20.82 -9.16 21.41
N ALA A 303 -20.13 -10.29 21.51
CA ALA A 303 -18.68 -10.31 21.75
C ALA A 303 -17.90 -9.61 20.62
N ILE A 304 -18.34 -9.78 19.36
CA ILE A 304 -17.73 -9.12 18.20
C ILE A 304 -18.03 -7.61 18.23
N ILE A 305 -19.27 -7.22 18.50
CA ILE A 305 -19.68 -5.81 18.62
C ILE A 305 -18.87 -5.11 19.71
N SER A 306 -18.79 -5.69 20.92
CA SER A 306 -18.01 -5.12 22.03
C SER A 306 -16.53 -5.00 21.67
N ARG A 307 -15.96 -5.99 20.97
CA ARG A 307 -14.56 -5.91 20.50
C ARG A 307 -14.34 -4.79 19.48
N ILE A 308 -15.28 -4.58 18.56
CA ILE A 308 -15.23 -3.47 17.60
C ILE A 308 -15.31 -2.13 18.35
N LYS A 309 -16.30 -1.96 19.24
CA LYS A 309 -16.48 -0.75 20.04
C LYS A 309 -15.22 -0.40 20.83
N PHE A 310 -14.71 -1.37 21.60
CA PHE A 310 -13.47 -1.23 22.37
C PHE A 310 -12.31 -0.75 21.49
N HIS A 311 -12.12 -1.36 20.31
CA HIS A 311 -11.01 -0.97 19.43
C HIS A 311 -11.17 0.43 18.84
N VAL A 312 -12.41 0.82 18.49
CA VAL A 312 -12.72 2.17 18.04
C VAL A 312 -12.36 3.18 19.13
N CYS A 313 -12.83 2.96 20.36
CA CYS A 313 -12.55 3.85 21.50
C CYS A 313 -11.05 3.99 21.77
N VAL A 314 -10.31 2.87 21.86
CA VAL A 314 -8.85 2.88 22.09
C VAL A 314 -8.11 3.68 21.01
N ARG A 315 -8.50 3.54 19.74
CA ARG A 315 -7.85 4.26 18.63
C ARG A 315 -8.09 5.77 18.71
N LEU A 316 -9.27 6.18 19.15
CA LEU A 316 -9.65 7.58 19.27
C LEU A 316 -8.99 8.25 20.49
N LEU A 317 -8.92 7.56 21.63
CA LEU A 317 -8.22 8.03 22.83
C LEU A 317 -6.74 8.26 22.57
N TYR A 318 -6.06 7.28 21.98
CA TYR A 318 -4.61 7.34 21.75
C TYR A 318 -4.18 8.53 20.86
N ARG A 319 -5.07 9.05 20.02
CA ARG A 319 -4.79 10.17 19.10
C ARG A 319 -5.40 11.51 19.54
N GLY A 320 -6.07 11.56 20.71
CA GLY A 320 -6.69 12.78 21.25
C GLY A 320 -7.79 13.37 20.36
N ARG A 321 -8.52 12.53 19.60
CA ARG A 321 -9.52 13.00 18.61
C ARG A 321 -10.94 12.56 18.97
N GLY A 322 -11.58 13.30 19.87
CA GLY A 322 -12.98 13.16 20.24
C GLY A 322 -13.25 13.73 21.63
N PRO A 323 -14.53 14.00 21.99
CA PRO A 323 -14.87 14.38 23.36
C PRO A 323 -14.50 13.22 24.29
N GLN A 324 -13.61 13.46 25.27
CA GLN A 324 -13.16 12.43 26.21
C GLN A 324 -14.33 11.80 26.97
N GLU A 325 -15.33 12.60 27.33
CA GLU A 325 -16.58 12.16 27.97
C GLU A 325 -17.33 11.12 27.12
N ALA A 326 -17.57 11.39 25.83
CA ALA A 326 -18.24 10.46 24.92
C ALA A 326 -17.45 9.16 24.68
N ILE A 327 -16.12 9.19 24.86
CA ILE A 327 -15.29 7.99 24.75
C ILE A 327 -15.28 7.18 26.06
N LEU A 328 -15.26 7.87 27.21
CA LEU A 328 -15.32 7.24 28.54
C LEU A 328 -16.70 6.64 28.80
N GLU A 329 -17.79 7.33 28.45
CA GLU A 329 -19.15 6.77 28.46
C GLU A 329 -19.28 5.52 27.59
N ALA A 330 -18.61 5.50 26.44
CA ALA A 330 -18.64 4.36 25.52
C ALA A 330 -17.72 3.19 25.92
N ILE A 331 -16.84 3.36 26.90
CA ILE A 331 -16.00 2.31 27.49
C ILE A 331 -16.64 1.72 28.75
N ASN A 332 -17.45 2.50 29.47
CA ASN A 332 -18.15 2.09 30.70
C ASN A 332 -19.49 1.36 30.46
N VAL A 333 -19.77 0.91 29.23
CA VAL A 333 -20.92 0.07 28.82
C VAL A 333 -20.41 -1.13 28.03
#